data_AF-K2DK01-F1
#
_entry.id   AF-K2DK01-F1
#
_cell.length_a   1.000
_cell.length_b   1.000
_cell.length_c   1.000
_cell.angle_alpha   90.00
_cell.angle_beta   90.00
_cell.angle_gamma   90.00
#
_symmetry.space_group_name_H-M   'P 1'
#
loop_
_entity.id
_entity.type
_entity.pdbx_description
1 polymer ?
#
loop_
_entity_poly.entity_id
_entity_poly.type
_entity_poly.pdbx_seq_one_letter_code
_entity_poly.pdbx_strand_id
1 'polypeptide(L)'
;MNSETSVGIKKGKWLVMVGVLTVILMLLISYVYWIKENKKQNRFGGDIRSENVRACNVDDDCTVGIQATECCGCPEAVNKKVIGEGDWEIYAERVDYSPRRVKSCGGPVVCKPCENPLVPSCEDGVCRFRTVDR
;
A
#
# COMPACT_ATOMS: atom_id res chain seq x y z
N MET A 1 27.48 20.12 -67.77
CA MET A 1 26.78 21.30 -67.21
C MET A 1 26.42 20.94 -65.78
N ASN A 2 27.28 21.31 -64.82
CA ASN A 2 27.11 20.97 -63.42
C ASN A 2 26.77 22.26 -62.68
N SER A 3 25.52 22.38 -62.24
CA SER A 3 25.05 23.52 -61.47
C SER A 3 25.27 23.22 -59.98
N GLU A 4 26.36 23.72 -59.43
CA GLU A 4 26.63 23.70 -57.99
C GLU A 4 25.73 24.73 -57.29
N THR A 5 24.67 24.26 -56.63
CA THR A 5 23.95 25.05 -55.63
C THR A 5 24.77 25.10 -54.34
N SER A 6 25.44 26.23 -54.12
CA SER A 6 26.13 26.56 -52.88
C SER A 6 25.12 26.86 -51.75
N VAL A 7 24.92 25.88 -50.88
CA VAL A 7 24.09 26.00 -49.67
C VAL A 7 24.87 26.79 -48.61
N GLY A 8 24.82 28.13 -48.72
CA GLY A 8 25.34 29.06 -47.74
C GLY A 8 24.49 29.09 -46.46
N ILE A 9 24.65 28.10 -45.59
CA ILE A 9 24.01 28.08 -44.26
C ILE A 9 24.66 29.18 -43.41
N LYS A 10 23.88 30.24 -43.14
CA LYS A 10 24.21 31.31 -42.19
C LYS A 10 24.59 30.70 -40.83
N LYS A 11 25.90 30.60 -40.57
CA LYS A 11 26.53 30.01 -39.37
C LYS A 11 25.89 30.43 -38.03
N GLY A 12 25.33 31.64 -37.94
CA GLY A 12 24.65 32.14 -36.74
C GLY A 12 23.32 31.45 -36.39
N LYS A 13 22.55 30.96 -37.37
CA LYS A 13 21.25 30.30 -37.10
C LYS A 13 21.43 28.86 -36.59
N TRP A 14 22.52 28.22 -36.97
CA TRP A 14 22.83 26.85 -36.59
C TRP A 14 23.21 26.75 -35.11
N LEU A 15 23.98 27.71 -34.60
CA LEU A 15 24.34 27.80 -33.18
C LEU A 15 23.13 27.99 -32.27
N VAL A 16 22.15 28.81 -32.69
CA VAL A 16 20.91 29.01 -31.92
C VAL A 16 20.06 27.75 -31.89
N MET A 17 19.93 27.03 -33.02
CA MET A 17 19.19 25.76 -33.07
C MET A 17 19.83 24.68 -32.21
N VAL A 18 21.16 24.58 -32.20
CA VAL A 18 21.88 23.62 -31.34
C VAL A 18 21.67 23.97 -29.86
N GLY A 19 21.71 25.24 -29.49
CA GLY A 19 21.46 25.68 -28.11
C GLY A 19 20.03 25.39 -27.63
N VAL A 20 19.02 25.58 -28.49
CA VAL A 20 17.63 25.24 -28.14
C VAL A 20 17.45 23.72 -27.97
N LEU A 21 18.08 22.93 -28.83
CA LEU A 21 17.99 21.46 -28.78
C LEU A 21 18.60 20.89 -27.48
N THR A 22 19.72 21.45 -27.00
CA THR A 22 20.35 20.98 -25.76
C THR A 22 19.51 21.30 -24.52
N VAL A 23 18.85 22.46 -24.49
CA VAL A 23 17.93 22.84 -23.40
C VAL A 23 16.72 21.89 -23.37
N ILE A 24 16.14 21.59 -24.53
CA ILE A 24 15.02 20.64 -24.62
C ILE A 24 15.44 19.25 -24.16
N LEU A 25 16.63 18.78 -24.56
CA LEU A 25 17.14 17.46 -24.16
C LEU A 25 17.33 17.37 -22.65
N MET A 26 17.87 18.42 -22.01
CA MET A 26 18.03 18.49 -20.56
C MET A 26 16.68 18.41 -19.85
N LEU A 27 15.67 19.14 -20.31
CA LEU A 27 14.32 19.10 -19.74
C LEU A 27 13.69 17.71 -19.85
N LEU A 28 13.87 17.01 -20.98
CA LEU A 28 13.38 15.65 -21.17
C LEU A 28 14.07 14.66 -20.22
N ILE A 29 15.39 14.76 -20.04
CA ILE A 29 16.14 13.91 -19.11
C ILE A 29 15.66 14.15 -17.67
N SER A 30 15.50 15.41 -17.25
CA SER A 30 14.95 15.76 -15.94
C SER A 30 13.53 15.22 -15.74
N TYR A 31 12.67 15.33 -16.74
CA TYR A 31 11.30 14.81 -16.70
C TYR A 31 11.25 13.28 -16.56
N VAL A 32 12.08 12.56 -17.33
CA VAL A 32 12.18 11.10 -17.24
C VAL A 32 12.73 10.65 -15.89
N TYR A 33 13.72 11.36 -15.35
CA TYR A 33 14.25 11.09 -14.00
C TYR A 33 13.17 11.27 -12.93
N TRP A 34 12.41 12.36 -13.02
CA TRP A 34 11.29 12.66 -12.12
C TRP A 34 10.20 11.58 -12.15
N ILE A 35 9.82 11.07 -13.34
CA ILE A 35 8.87 9.95 -13.45
C ILE A 35 9.37 8.69 -12.74
N LYS A 36 10.67 8.37 -12.87
CA LYS A 36 11.27 7.16 -12.28
C LYS A 36 11.27 7.21 -10.75
N GLU A 37 11.45 8.40 -10.17
CA GLU A 37 11.48 8.59 -8.72
C GLU A 37 10.08 8.51 -8.10
N ASN A 38 9.05 9.10 -8.75
CA ASN A 38 7.65 8.94 -8.33
C ASN A 38 7.16 7.48 -8.34
N LYS A 39 7.71 6.64 -9.24
CA LYS A 39 7.39 5.20 -9.27
C LYS A 39 7.93 4.40 -8.09
N LYS A 40 8.90 4.94 -7.33
CA LYS A 40 9.43 4.29 -6.12
C LYS A 40 8.56 4.59 -4.89
N GLN A 41 7.98 5.79 -4.78
CA GLN A 41 7.03 6.11 -3.69
C GLN A 41 5.69 5.38 -3.82
N ASN A 42 5.21 5.12 -5.03
CA ASN A 42 3.99 4.33 -5.26
C ASN A 42 4.16 2.80 -5.02
N ARG A 43 5.34 2.35 -4.60
CA ARG A 43 5.54 0.97 -4.09
C ARG A 43 5.52 0.86 -2.57
N PHE A 44 5.48 1.98 -1.85
CA PHE A 44 5.00 2.04 -0.47
C PHE A 44 3.47 2.25 -0.47
N GLY A 45 2.76 1.45 -1.27
CA GLY A 45 1.30 1.29 -1.17
C GLY A 45 0.94 0.33 -0.04
N GLY A 46 1.54 0.52 1.13
CA GLY A 46 1.35 -0.32 2.30
C GLY A 46 1.16 0.57 3.51
N ASP A 47 -0.02 1.19 3.62
CA ASP A 47 -0.63 1.52 4.93
C ASP A 47 -2.05 2.11 4.83
N ILE A 48 -2.48 2.63 3.67
CA ILE A 48 -3.83 3.24 3.53
C ILE A 48 -4.96 2.20 3.72
N ARG A 49 -4.70 0.92 3.43
CA ARG A 49 -5.66 -0.17 3.69
C ARG A 49 -5.65 -0.59 5.16
N SER A 50 -4.52 -0.47 5.87
CA SER A 50 -4.38 -0.83 7.29
C SER A 50 -5.03 0.21 8.21
N GLU A 51 -4.86 1.50 7.90
CA GLU A 51 -5.46 2.59 8.67
C GLU A 51 -7.00 2.57 8.60
N ASN A 52 -7.56 2.25 7.43
CA ASN A 52 -9.02 2.07 7.28
C ASN A 52 -9.58 0.82 7.97
N VAL A 53 -8.77 -0.23 8.15
CA VAL A 53 -9.23 -1.48 8.78
C VAL A 53 -9.58 -1.26 10.24
N ARG A 54 -8.91 -0.33 10.93
CA ARG A 54 -9.14 -0.05 12.35
C ARG A 54 -9.79 1.30 12.60
N ALA A 55 -9.98 2.16 11.61
CA ALA A 55 -10.62 3.47 11.81
C ALA A 55 -12.04 3.32 12.41
N CYS A 56 -12.43 4.16 13.36
CA CYS A 56 -13.76 4.15 13.96
C CYS A 56 -14.18 5.55 14.41
N ASN A 57 -15.48 5.79 14.57
CA ASN A 57 -16.00 7.02 15.17
C ASN A 57 -16.65 6.76 16.54
N VAL A 58 -17.20 5.57 16.73
CA VAL A 58 -17.89 5.15 17.96
C VAL A 58 -17.54 3.71 18.31
N ASP A 59 -17.71 3.32 19.57
CA ASP A 59 -17.46 1.95 20.04
C ASP A 59 -18.20 0.88 19.20
N ASP A 60 -19.42 1.18 18.77
CA ASP A 60 -20.22 0.25 17.96
C ASP A 60 -19.68 0.07 16.52
N ASP A 61 -18.77 0.90 16.04
CA ASP A 61 -18.10 0.65 14.76
C ASP A 61 -17.11 -0.52 14.87
N CYS A 62 -16.67 -0.87 16.08
CA CYS A 62 -15.62 -1.86 16.30
C CYS A 62 -16.18 -3.27 16.56
N THR A 63 -15.47 -4.27 16.05
CA THR A 63 -15.77 -5.69 16.26
C THR A 63 -14.47 -6.49 16.38
N VAL A 64 -14.59 -7.73 16.84
CA VAL A 64 -13.49 -8.69 16.81
C VAL A 64 -13.48 -9.35 15.43
N GLY A 65 -12.46 -9.07 14.63
CA GLY A 65 -12.22 -9.66 13.33
C GLY A 65 -11.05 -10.64 13.36
N ILE A 66 -11.00 -11.57 12.40
CA ILE A 66 -9.85 -12.44 12.16
C ILE A 66 -9.63 -12.57 10.67
N GLN A 67 -8.37 -12.53 10.25
CA GLN A 67 -7.98 -12.79 8.87
C GLN A 67 -7.60 -14.27 8.70
N ALA A 68 -8.60 -15.09 8.39
CA ALA A 68 -8.50 -16.56 8.50
C ALA A 68 -7.50 -17.19 7.50
N THR A 69 -7.14 -16.47 6.45
CA THR A 69 -6.23 -16.93 5.41
C THR A 69 -4.76 -16.70 5.76
N GLU A 70 -4.45 -15.90 6.79
CA GLU A 70 -3.08 -15.67 7.25
C GLU A 70 -2.49 -16.85 8.03
N CYS A 71 -1.16 -16.95 8.08
CA CYS A 71 -0.45 -18.10 8.65
C CYS A 71 -0.58 -18.22 10.17
N CYS A 72 -0.56 -17.09 10.87
CA CYS A 72 -0.73 -16.98 12.31
C CYS A 72 -1.51 -15.70 12.65
N GLY A 73 -2.70 -15.54 12.08
CA GLY A 73 -3.60 -14.43 12.39
C GLY A 73 -4.21 -14.62 13.78
N CYS A 74 -4.06 -13.61 14.64
CA CYS A 74 -4.83 -13.52 15.88
C CYS A 74 -6.10 -12.70 15.65
N PRO A 75 -7.11 -12.84 16.53
CA PRO A 75 -8.26 -11.94 16.50
C PRO A 75 -7.80 -10.51 16.80
N GLU A 76 -8.36 -9.54 16.09
CA GLU A 76 -8.03 -8.12 16.21
C GLU A 76 -9.29 -7.27 16.33
N ALA A 77 -9.18 -6.13 17.01
CA ALA A 77 -10.23 -5.12 16.99
C ALA A 77 -10.17 -4.37 15.65
N VAL A 78 -11.22 -4.47 14.86
CA VAL A 78 -11.32 -3.88 13.51
C VAL A 78 -12.67 -3.19 13.33
N ASN A 79 -12.78 -2.34 12.33
CA ASN A 79 -14.05 -1.75 11.94
C ASN A 79 -14.97 -2.82 11.33
N LYS A 80 -16.23 -2.88 11.76
CA LYS A 80 -17.24 -3.80 11.22
C LYS A 80 -17.38 -3.72 9.69
N LYS A 81 -17.11 -2.57 9.08
CA LYS A 81 -17.18 -2.36 7.62
C LYS A 81 -16.17 -3.20 6.84
N VAL A 82 -15.06 -3.62 7.44
CA VAL A 82 -14.07 -4.44 6.74
C VAL A 82 -14.40 -5.93 6.76
N ILE A 83 -15.39 -6.35 7.54
CA ILE A 83 -15.84 -7.74 7.57
C ILE A 83 -16.40 -8.12 6.20
N GLY A 84 -15.90 -9.22 5.64
CA GLY A 84 -16.21 -9.69 4.29
C GLY A 84 -15.28 -9.13 3.22
N GLU A 85 -14.36 -8.22 3.55
CA GLU A 85 -13.33 -7.71 2.66
C GLU A 85 -11.95 -8.31 2.96
N GLY A 86 -11.21 -8.76 1.94
CA GLY A 86 -9.82 -9.20 2.11
C GLY A 86 -9.62 -10.29 3.17
N ASP A 87 -10.52 -11.26 3.19
CA ASP A 87 -10.52 -12.42 4.10
C ASP A 87 -10.75 -12.10 5.59
N TRP A 88 -11.18 -10.88 5.92
CA TRP A 88 -11.65 -10.55 7.26
C TRP A 88 -13.00 -11.18 7.54
N GLU A 89 -13.08 -11.93 8.63
CA GLU A 89 -14.31 -12.53 9.13
C GLU A 89 -14.53 -12.14 10.59
N ILE A 90 -15.78 -12.22 11.06
CA ILE A 90 -16.07 -12.05 12.49
C ILE A 90 -15.45 -13.23 13.24
N TYR A 91 -14.67 -12.92 14.27
CA TYR A 91 -14.12 -13.93 15.15
C TYR A 91 -15.24 -14.58 15.97
N ALA A 92 -15.28 -15.90 15.98
CA ALA A 92 -16.18 -16.70 16.79
C ALA A 92 -15.36 -17.61 17.72
N GLU A 93 -15.66 -17.52 19.01
CA GLU A 93 -15.04 -18.38 20.01
C GLU A 93 -15.30 -19.85 19.68
N ARG A 94 -14.28 -20.70 19.84
CA ARG A 94 -14.33 -22.17 19.59
C ARG A 94 -14.41 -22.60 18.12
N VAL A 95 -14.26 -21.68 17.17
CA VAL A 95 -14.08 -22.04 15.75
C VAL A 95 -12.61 -22.33 15.47
N ASP A 96 -12.32 -23.45 14.80
CA ASP A 96 -10.99 -23.76 14.29
C ASP A 96 -10.78 -23.15 12.90
N TYR A 97 -9.93 -22.12 12.83
CA TYR A 97 -9.58 -21.43 11.58
C TYR A 97 -8.37 -22.06 10.87
N SER A 98 -7.71 -23.06 11.47
CA SER A 98 -6.54 -23.75 10.89
C SER A 98 -6.76 -24.31 9.47
N PRO A 99 -7.95 -24.82 9.10
CA PRO A 99 -8.20 -25.31 7.74
C PRO A 99 -8.21 -24.23 6.65
N ARG A 100 -8.37 -22.95 7.02
CA ARG A 100 -8.53 -21.83 6.07
C ARG A 100 -7.22 -21.12 5.72
N ARG A 101 -6.13 -21.45 6.41
CA ARG A 101 -4.80 -20.87 6.19
C ARG A 101 -4.31 -21.11 4.77
N VAL A 102 -3.64 -20.13 4.17
CA VAL A 102 -3.04 -20.32 2.84
C VAL A 102 -2.00 -21.43 2.85
N LYS A 103 -1.99 -22.25 1.79
CA LYS A 103 -1.07 -23.40 1.63
C LYS A 103 0.41 -22.98 1.68
N SER A 104 0.72 -21.72 1.38
CA SER A 104 2.06 -21.15 1.43
C SER A 104 2.62 -20.96 2.85
N CYS A 105 1.78 -21.12 3.88
CA CYS A 105 2.22 -20.95 5.26
C CYS A 105 3.27 -21.97 5.72
N GLY A 106 3.45 -23.08 4.98
CA GLY A 106 4.59 -23.98 5.12
C GLY A 106 4.70 -24.71 6.47
N GLY A 107 4.54 -26.04 6.45
CA GLY A 107 4.85 -26.90 7.60
C GLY A 107 4.07 -26.61 8.90
N PRO A 108 4.44 -27.24 10.02
CA PRO A 108 3.80 -27.01 11.31
C PRO A 108 4.30 -25.68 11.89
N VAL A 109 3.70 -24.57 11.45
CA VAL A 109 3.93 -23.27 12.09
C VAL A 109 3.31 -23.30 13.48
N VAL A 110 4.14 -23.34 14.51
CA VAL A 110 3.71 -23.18 15.90
C VAL A 110 3.40 -21.70 16.10
N CYS A 111 2.13 -21.33 15.94
CA CYS A 111 1.67 -19.98 16.29
C CYS A 111 1.71 -19.80 17.80
N LYS A 112 2.07 -18.59 18.26
CA LYS A 112 1.91 -18.23 19.67
C LYS A 112 0.42 -18.27 20.03
N PRO A 113 0.07 -18.61 21.28
CA PRO A 113 -1.30 -18.44 21.75
C PRO A 113 -1.68 -16.96 21.61
N CYS A 114 -2.84 -16.71 21.03
CA CYS A 114 -3.40 -15.36 20.99
C CYS A 114 -3.82 -14.95 22.39
N GLU A 115 -3.68 -13.67 22.70
CA GLU A 115 -4.35 -13.09 23.86
C GLU A 115 -5.87 -13.22 23.66
N ASN A 116 -6.58 -13.49 24.75
CA ASN A 116 -8.02 -13.69 24.68
C ASN A 116 -8.66 -12.37 24.22
N PRO A 117 -9.46 -12.36 23.15
CA PRO A 117 -10.03 -11.12 22.64
C PRO A 117 -10.90 -10.46 23.70
N LEU A 118 -10.56 -9.22 24.06
CA LEU A 118 -11.33 -8.40 24.99
C LEU A 118 -12.43 -7.65 24.24
N VAL A 119 -13.21 -6.87 24.97
CA VAL A 119 -14.25 -6.02 24.36
C VAL A 119 -13.58 -5.01 23.41
N PRO A 120 -13.92 -5.00 22.11
CA PRO A 120 -13.42 -4.00 21.19
C PRO A 120 -14.09 -2.65 21.49
N SER A 121 -13.32 -1.57 21.44
CA SER A 121 -13.82 -0.20 21.59
C SER A 121 -13.08 0.76 20.67
N CYS A 122 -13.68 1.93 20.44
CA CYS A 122 -13.07 2.98 19.66
C CYS A 122 -12.28 3.93 20.57
N GLU A 123 -10.96 3.95 20.42
CA GLU A 123 -10.05 4.78 21.21
C GLU A 123 -9.19 5.62 20.25
N ASP A 124 -9.26 6.94 20.39
CA ASP A 124 -8.56 7.90 19.52
C ASP A 124 -8.84 7.68 18.03
N GLY A 125 -10.08 7.29 17.68
CA GLY A 125 -10.49 7.01 16.32
C GLY A 125 -10.00 5.66 15.76
N VAL A 126 -9.48 4.79 16.62
CA VAL A 126 -8.94 3.47 16.25
C VAL A 126 -9.57 2.38 17.11
N CYS A 127 -10.02 1.29 16.47
CA CYS A 127 -10.50 0.11 17.15
C CYS A 127 -9.35 -0.58 17.89
N ARG A 128 -9.54 -0.76 19.20
CA ARG A 128 -8.59 -1.41 20.11
C ARG A 128 -9.33 -2.35 21.04
N PHE A 129 -8.61 -3.32 21.59
CA PHE A 129 -9.09 -4.11 22.70
C PHE A 129 -8.88 -3.33 23.99
N ARG A 130 -9.94 -3.13 24.79
CA ARG A 130 -9.77 -2.55 26.13
C ARG A 130 -8.96 -3.50 26.99
N THR A 131 -7.79 -3.09 27.46
CA THR A 131 -7.11 -3.77 28.56
C THR A 131 -7.96 -3.58 29.81
N VAL A 132 -8.61 -4.64 30.27
CA VAL A 132 -9.20 -4.63 31.61
C VAL A 132 -8.02 -4.77 32.56
N ASP A 133 -7.51 -3.65 33.08
CA ASP A 133 -6.57 -3.66 34.21
C ASP A 133 -7.20 -4.49 35.33
N ARG A 134 -6.57 -5.62 35.64
CA ARG A 134 -7.05 -6.59 36.62
C ARG A 134 -6.23 -6.52 37.88
#